data_AF-A0AAN7Q0F1-F1
#
_entry.id   AF-A0AAN7Q0F1-F1
#
_cell.length_a   1.000
_cell.length_b   1.000
_cell.length_c   1.000
_cell.angle_alpha   90.00
_cell.angle_beta   90.00
_cell.angle_gamma   90.00
#
_symmetry.space_group_name_H-M   'P 1'
#
loop_
_entity.id
_entity.type
_entity.pdbx_description
1 polymer ?
#
loop_
_entity_poly.entity_id
_entity_poly.type
_entity_poly.pdbx_seq_one_letter_code
_entity_poly.pdbx_strand_id
1 'polypeptide(L)'
;MEDQQFILRWHYHETTLLRNLPQLLEAEILTDITISADNQLVKAHRIILASCSPYFLQLFQNMGALQHPVIILHNTNYEELKSLITFIYRGQCLITKKQLPGLLSLAKMLQIQGLCDMKVPFELLNKDVLTKQMHSRDEKIKIRNIVDEEVMKNREEKDNFPVIEREQVKSDHDGGGLDASTSKKSKELLVHMETHEEGCYMCQSCPHVSRSRDALRKHVSYRHQEQYNIKKRRK
;
A
#
# COMPACT_ATOMS: atom_id res chain seq x y z
N MET A 1 49.98 8.50 15.60
CA MET A 1 49.06 9.05 14.59
C MET A 1 47.73 8.41 14.84
N GLU A 2 46.72 9.17 15.23
CA GLU A 2 45.36 8.63 15.39
C GLU A 2 44.78 8.36 14.00
N ASP A 3 44.24 7.16 13.81
CA ASP A 3 43.61 6.77 12.54
C ASP A 3 42.32 7.56 12.35
N GLN A 4 42.30 8.42 11.33
CA GLN A 4 41.11 9.17 10.96
C GLN A 4 40.09 8.25 10.29
N GLN A 5 38.82 8.33 10.71
CA GLN A 5 37.71 7.58 10.14
C GLN A 5 36.86 8.47 9.21
N PHE A 6 36.43 7.91 8.08
CA PHE A 6 35.59 8.59 7.10
C PHE A 6 34.31 7.78 6.83
N ILE A 7 33.17 8.48 6.68
CA ILE A 7 31.90 7.88 6.26
C ILE A 7 31.65 8.26 4.80
N LEU A 8 31.60 7.26 3.93
CA LEU A 8 31.19 7.43 2.53
C LEU A 8 29.71 7.06 2.39
N ARG A 9 28.94 7.93 1.75
CA ARG A 9 27.50 7.70 1.50
C ARG A 9 27.23 7.65 0.01
N TRP A 10 26.66 6.54 -0.45
CA TRP A 10 26.16 6.45 -1.81
C TRP A 10 24.72 6.96 -1.90
N HIS A 11 24.55 8.15 -2.50
CA HIS A 11 23.27 8.86 -2.54
C HIS A 11 22.12 8.08 -3.20
N TYR A 12 22.42 7.23 -4.18
CA TYR A 12 21.44 6.47 -4.96
C TYR A 12 21.49 4.95 -4.71
N HIS A 13 22.05 4.51 -3.57
CA HIS A 13 22.22 3.08 -3.27
C HIS A 13 20.89 2.32 -3.34
N GLU A 14 19.90 2.76 -2.55
CA GLU A 14 18.59 2.11 -2.47
C GLU A 14 17.85 2.14 -3.81
N THR A 15 17.78 3.30 -4.47
CA THR A 15 17.08 3.43 -5.75
C THR A 15 17.74 2.65 -6.88
N THR A 16 19.07 2.50 -6.85
CA THR A 16 19.80 1.66 -7.81
C THR A 16 19.45 0.19 -7.62
N LEU A 17 19.45 -0.29 -6.37
CA LEU A 17 19.05 -1.68 -6.08
C LEU A 17 17.61 -1.95 -6.51
N LEU A 18 16.66 -1.10 -6.08
CA LEU A 18 15.24 -1.27 -6.40
C LEU A 18 14.95 -1.19 -7.91
N ARG A 19 15.71 -0.39 -8.67
CA ARG A 19 15.57 -0.32 -10.13
C ARG A 19 16.11 -1.58 -10.83
N ASN A 20 17.21 -2.13 -10.35
CA ASN A 20 17.91 -3.21 -11.03
C ASN A 20 17.32 -4.60 -10.72
N LEU A 21 16.79 -4.83 -9.52
CA LEU A 21 16.23 -6.14 -9.11
C LEU A 21 15.12 -6.66 -10.06
N PRO A 22 14.13 -5.85 -10.49
CA PRO A 22 13.15 -6.30 -11.48
C PRO A 22 13.77 -6.68 -12.82
N GLN A 23 14.82 -5.98 -13.26
CA GLN A 23 15.51 -6.28 -14.52
C GLN A 23 16.24 -7.62 -14.46
N LEU A 24 16.86 -7.94 -13.31
CA LEU A 24 17.48 -9.24 -13.09
C LEU A 24 16.45 -10.37 -13.14
N LEU A 25 15.26 -10.15 -12.56
CA LEU A 25 14.16 -11.12 -12.63
C LEU A 25 13.69 -11.34 -14.07
N GLU A 26 13.44 -10.26 -14.82
CA GLU A 26 12.96 -10.32 -16.21
C GLU A 26 13.96 -11.01 -17.15
N ALA A 27 15.26 -10.81 -16.91
CA ALA A 27 16.34 -11.49 -17.63
C ALA A 27 16.67 -12.88 -17.07
N GLU A 28 15.99 -13.31 -16.00
CA GLU A 28 16.22 -14.56 -15.26
C GLU A 28 17.67 -14.74 -14.76
N ILE A 29 18.41 -13.64 -14.59
CA ILE A 29 19.82 -13.63 -14.17
C ILE A 29 19.90 -13.93 -12.68
N LEU A 30 20.73 -14.91 -12.29
CA LEU A 30 20.94 -15.32 -10.89
C LEU A 30 19.67 -15.80 -10.17
N THR A 31 18.63 -16.18 -10.93
CA THR A 31 17.48 -16.87 -10.34
C THR A 31 17.89 -18.25 -9.83
N ASP A 32 17.51 -18.57 -8.60
CA ASP A 32 17.96 -19.74 -7.85
C ASP A 32 16.78 -20.56 -7.28
N ILE A 33 15.56 -20.24 -7.73
CA ILE A 33 14.34 -20.97 -7.42
C ILE A 33 13.31 -20.85 -8.54
N THR A 34 12.47 -21.89 -8.68
CA THR A 34 11.30 -21.87 -9.55
C THR A 34 10.04 -22.14 -8.72
N ILE A 35 8.98 -21.38 -8.96
CA ILE A 35 7.66 -21.59 -8.37
C ILE A 35 6.69 -21.95 -9.50
N SER A 36 5.95 -23.04 -9.32
CA SER A 36 4.95 -23.51 -10.26
C SER A 36 3.53 -23.24 -9.76
N ALA A 37 2.68 -22.72 -10.63
CA ALA A 37 1.24 -22.53 -10.45
C ALA A 37 0.53 -22.78 -11.78
N ASP A 38 -0.62 -23.46 -11.78
CA ASP A 38 -1.36 -23.87 -12.99
C ASP A 38 -0.48 -24.46 -14.11
N ASN A 39 0.45 -25.35 -13.76
CA ASN A 39 1.44 -25.96 -14.67
C ASN A 39 2.37 -24.97 -15.40
N GLN A 40 2.36 -23.70 -15.01
CA GLN A 40 3.29 -22.69 -15.48
C GLN A 40 4.37 -22.45 -14.42
N LEU A 41 5.52 -21.93 -14.85
CA LEU A 41 6.72 -21.76 -14.04
C LEU A 41 7.10 -20.30 -13.96
N VAL A 42 7.47 -19.84 -12.77
CA VAL A 42 8.01 -18.51 -12.51
C VAL A 42 9.35 -18.67 -11.80
N LYS A 43 10.44 -18.22 -12.43
CA LYS A 43 11.75 -18.15 -11.77
C LYS A 43 11.82 -16.92 -10.85
N ALA A 44 12.60 -17.01 -9.79
CA ALA A 44 12.80 -15.92 -8.84
C ALA A 44 14.13 -16.06 -8.09
N HIS A 45 14.41 -15.08 -7.24
CA HIS A 45 15.53 -15.07 -6.29
C HIS A 45 15.02 -15.38 -4.88
N ARG A 46 15.57 -16.42 -4.26
CA ARG A 46 15.25 -16.84 -2.89
C ARG A 46 15.44 -15.72 -1.89
N ILE A 47 16.52 -14.95 -2.02
CA ILE A 47 16.85 -13.87 -1.08
C ILE A 47 15.77 -12.78 -1.06
N ILE A 48 15.22 -12.43 -2.23
CA ILE A 48 14.17 -11.41 -2.35
C ILE A 48 12.85 -11.94 -1.80
N LEU A 49 12.50 -13.19 -2.12
CA LEU A 49 11.31 -13.83 -1.58
C LEU A 49 11.38 -13.93 -0.04
N ALA A 50 12.51 -14.37 0.51
CA ALA A 50 12.72 -14.49 1.95
C ALA A 50 12.68 -13.14 2.68
N SER A 51 13.20 -12.06 2.06
CA SER A 51 13.15 -10.72 2.66
C SER A 51 11.73 -10.17 2.81
N CYS A 52 10.79 -10.62 1.98
CA CYS A 52 9.42 -10.13 1.95
C CYS A 52 8.41 -11.12 2.55
N SER A 53 8.85 -12.30 2.98
CA SER A 53 7.98 -13.40 3.42
C SER A 53 8.66 -14.23 4.50
N PRO A 54 8.18 -14.17 5.75
CA PRO A 54 8.62 -15.07 6.81
C PRO A 54 8.41 -16.55 6.44
N TYR A 55 7.34 -16.86 5.70
CA TYR A 55 7.07 -18.21 5.18
C TYR A 55 8.21 -18.69 4.26
N PHE A 56 8.58 -17.90 3.24
CA PHE A 56 9.66 -18.30 2.33
C PHE A 56 11.01 -18.36 3.04
N LEU A 57 11.28 -17.46 3.99
CA LEU A 57 12.48 -17.51 4.81
C LEU A 57 12.60 -18.83 5.56
N GLN A 58 11.56 -19.22 6.31
CA GLN A 58 11.53 -20.49 7.05
C GLN A 58 11.63 -21.69 6.10
N LEU A 59 10.90 -21.65 4.99
CA LEU A 59 10.92 -22.72 3.98
C LEU A 59 12.34 -22.92 3.43
N PHE A 60 13.05 -21.85 3.07
CA PHE A 60 14.38 -21.92 2.49
C PHE A 60 15.47 -22.27 3.50
N GLN A 61 15.31 -21.92 4.78
CA GLN A 61 16.21 -22.36 5.86
C GLN A 61 16.16 -23.87 6.06
N ASN A 62 14.99 -24.47 5.87
CA ASN A 62 14.78 -25.91 6.01
C ASN A 62 15.09 -26.69 4.72
N MET A 63 15.30 -26.00 3.58
CA MET A 63 15.78 -26.65 2.36
C MET A 63 17.25 -26.99 2.50
N GLY A 64 17.60 -28.26 2.27
CA GLY A 64 18.99 -28.70 2.17
C GLY A 64 19.69 -28.14 0.92
N ALA A 65 20.87 -28.70 0.60
CA ALA A 65 21.66 -28.31 -0.56
C ALA A 65 21.03 -28.76 -1.89
N LEU A 66 19.90 -28.15 -2.26
CA LEU A 66 19.33 -28.24 -3.60
C LEU A 66 19.84 -27.06 -4.41
N GLN A 67 20.40 -27.32 -5.59
CA GLN A 67 20.96 -26.28 -6.45
C GLN A 67 19.88 -25.30 -6.95
N HIS A 68 18.70 -25.80 -7.31
CA HIS A 68 17.59 -24.99 -7.85
C HIS A 68 16.22 -25.64 -7.56
N PRO A 69 15.64 -25.46 -6.36
CA PRO A 69 14.37 -26.10 -5.99
C PRO A 69 13.19 -25.61 -6.85
N VAL A 70 12.22 -26.50 -7.07
CA VAL A 70 10.93 -26.19 -7.68
C VAL A 70 9.82 -26.33 -6.63
N ILE A 71 9.16 -25.23 -6.29
CA ILE A 71 8.01 -25.22 -5.37
C ILE A 71 6.73 -25.28 -6.18
N ILE A 72 5.84 -26.21 -5.87
CA ILE A 72 4.53 -26.33 -6.54
C ILE A 72 3.46 -25.76 -5.61
N LEU A 73 2.77 -24.72 -6.07
CA LEU A 73 1.64 -24.12 -5.37
C LEU A 73 0.34 -24.68 -5.93
N HIS A 74 -0.33 -25.52 -5.14
CA HIS A 74 -1.62 -26.09 -5.52
C HIS A 74 -2.74 -25.04 -5.43
N ASN A 75 -3.73 -25.15 -6.32
CA ASN A 75 -4.91 -24.28 -6.35
C ASN A 75 -4.58 -22.77 -6.40
N THR A 76 -3.43 -22.42 -6.98
CA THR A 76 -2.99 -21.04 -7.14
C THR A 76 -3.07 -20.67 -8.60
N ASN A 77 -3.77 -19.57 -8.90
CA ASN A 77 -3.85 -19.08 -10.26
C ASN A 77 -2.50 -18.52 -10.71
N TYR A 78 -2.04 -18.88 -11.92
CA TYR A 78 -0.77 -18.38 -12.44
C TYR A 78 -0.69 -16.85 -12.52
N GLU A 79 -1.76 -16.17 -12.93
CA GLU A 79 -1.76 -14.70 -13.02
C GLU A 79 -1.67 -14.06 -11.64
N GLU A 80 -2.28 -14.65 -10.62
CA GLU A 80 -2.15 -14.18 -9.23
C GLU A 80 -0.72 -14.36 -8.72
N LEU A 81 -0.07 -15.50 -8.99
CA LEU A 81 1.34 -15.70 -8.67
C LEU A 81 2.22 -14.67 -9.38
N LYS A 82 2.00 -14.44 -10.68
CA LYS A 82 2.77 -13.46 -11.45
C LYS A 82 2.59 -12.04 -10.93
N SER A 83 1.36 -11.64 -10.58
CA SER A 83 1.08 -10.35 -9.95
C SER A 83 1.75 -10.24 -8.57
N LEU A 84 1.77 -11.31 -7.78
CA LEU A 84 2.43 -11.34 -6.47
C LEU A 84 3.94 -11.16 -6.61
N ILE A 85 4.59 -11.90 -7.52
CA ILE A 85 6.02 -11.76 -7.78
C ILE A 85 6.32 -10.34 -8.30
N THR A 86 5.48 -9.80 -9.18
CA THR A 86 5.62 -8.41 -9.65
C THR A 86 5.56 -7.43 -8.48
N PHE A 87 4.62 -7.60 -7.56
CA PHE A 87 4.49 -6.78 -6.36
C PHE A 87 5.75 -6.86 -5.49
N ILE A 88 6.29 -8.07 -5.25
CA ILE A 88 7.50 -8.27 -4.44
C ILE A 88 8.69 -7.49 -5.01
N TYR A 89 8.88 -7.51 -6.34
CA TYR A 89 10.06 -6.88 -6.97
C TYR A 89 9.89 -5.39 -7.22
N ARG A 90 8.66 -4.92 -7.49
CA ARG A 90 8.39 -3.53 -7.88
C ARG A 90 7.75 -2.69 -6.79
N GLY A 91 7.33 -3.31 -5.68
CA GLY A 91 6.54 -2.68 -4.61
C GLY A 91 5.08 -2.41 -5.00
N GLN A 92 4.68 -2.73 -6.23
CA GLN A 92 3.33 -2.53 -6.75
C GLN A 92 3.04 -3.51 -7.90
N CYS A 93 1.76 -3.80 -8.12
CA CYS A 93 1.31 -4.56 -9.29
C CYS A 93 -0.02 -4.00 -9.81
N LEU A 94 -0.29 -4.21 -11.10
CA LEU A 94 -1.57 -3.89 -11.71
C LEU A 94 -2.41 -5.15 -11.77
N ILE A 95 -3.62 -5.11 -11.20
CA ILE A 95 -4.58 -6.22 -11.21
C ILE A 95 -6.00 -5.73 -11.43
N THR A 96 -6.87 -6.64 -11.85
CA THR A 96 -8.31 -6.38 -11.95
C THR A 96 -9.02 -6.60 -10.61
N LYS A 97 -10.22 -6.02 -10.46
CA LYS A 97 -11.10 -6.27 -9.31
C LYS A 97 -11.37 -7.76 -9.07
N LYS A 98 -11.41 -8.56 -10.15
CA LYS A 98 -11.65 -10.01 -10.07
C LYS A 98 -10.46 -10.79 -9.50
N GLN A 99 -9.23 -10.33 -9.74
CA GLN A 99 -7.99 -10.98 -9.27
C GLN A 99 -7.64 -10.62 -7.82
N LEU A 100 -8.09 -9.46 -7.34
CA LEU A 100 -7.76 -8.96 -6.00
C LEU A 100 -8.03 -9.98 -4.86
N PRO A 101 -9.19 -10.67 -4.78
CA PRO A 101 -9.45 -11.62 -3.71
C PRO A 101 -8.45 -12.78 -3.68
N GLY A 102 -8.14 -13.36 -4.84
CA GLY A 102 -7.24 -14.50 -4.94
C GLY A 102 -5.78 -14.09 -4.70
N LEU A 103 -5.35 -12.94 -5.22
CA LEU A 103 -4.04 -12.37 -4.91
C LEU A 103 -3.85 -12.17 -3.40
N LEU A 104 -4.84 -11.61 -2.71
CA LEU A 104 -4.76 -11.37 -1.27
C LEU A 104 -4.81 -12.66 -0.45
N SER A 105 -5.60 -13.65 -0.89
CA SER A 105 -5.59 -14.99 -0.29
C SER A 105 -4.20 -15.64 -0.43
N LEU A 106 -3.61 -15.57 -1.62
CA LEU A 106 -2.26 -16.07 -1.89
C LEU A 106 -1.20 -15.34 -1.06
N ALA A 107 -1.29 -14.00 -0.99
CA ALA A 107 -0.37 -13.19 -0.18
C ALA A 107 -0.45 -13.53 1.31
N LYS A 108 -1.65 -13.83 1.83
CA LYS A 108 -1.82 -14.30 3.22
C LYS A 108 -1.23 -15.70 3.42
N MET A 109 -1.50 -16.63 2.51
CA MET A 109 -0.96 -17.99 2.56
C MET A 109 0.58 -17.98 2.59
N LEU A 110 1.19 -17.15 1.75
CA LEU A 110 2.63 -17.00 1.65
C LEU A 110 3.20 -15.93 2.58
N GLN A 111 2.40 -15.35 3.48
CA GLN A 111 2.80 -14.33 4.45
C GLN A 111 3.61 -13.17 3.83
N ILE A 112 3.16 -12.65 2.68
CA ILE A 112 3.83 -11.54 1.99
C ILE A 112 3.57 -10.23 2.72
N GLN A 113 4.65 -9.63 3.23
CA GLN A 113 4.61 -8.34 3.92
C GLN A 113 4.00 -7.24 3.03
N GLY A 114 3.23 -6.34 3.64
CA GLY A 114 2.52 -5.27 2.93
C GLY A 114 1.22 -5.69 2.23
N LEU A 115 0.99 -7.00 2.00
CA LEU A 115 -0.26 -7.51 1.45
C LEU A 115 -1.04 -8.40 2.44
N CYS A 116 -0.36 -9.18 3.28
CA CYS A 116 -1.03 -10.13 4.18
C CYS A 116 -1.96 -9.46 5.20
N ASP A 117 -1.60 -8.27 5.66
CA ASP A 117 -2.35 -7.50 6.67
C ASP A 117 -3.26 -6.42 6.07
N MET A 118 -3.38 -6.39 4.73
CA MET A 118 -4.17 -5.36 4.06
C MET A 118 -5.66 -5.51 4.40
N LYS A 119 -6.22 -4.45 5.01
CA LYS A 119 -7.66 -4.33 5.23
C LYS A 119 -8.30 -3.82 3.95
N VAL A 120 -9.05 -4.68 3.28
CA VAL A 120 -9.80 -4.35 2.08
C VAL A 120 -11.27 -4.25 2.42
N PRO A 121 -12.01 -3.24 1.90
CA PRO A 121 -13.45 -3.17 2.04
C PRO A 121 -14.09 -4.49 1.63
N PHE A 122 -15.01 -4.97 2.46
CA PHE A 122 -15.62 -6.29 2.30
C PHE A 122 -16.30 -6.49 0.93
N GLU A 123 -16.78 -5.41 0.32
CA GLU A 123 -17.37 -5.37 -1.03
C GLU A 123 -16.41 -5.80 -2.16
N LEU A 124 -15.10 -5.80 -1.88
CA LEU A 124 -14.05 -6.22 -2.81
C LEU A 124 -13.61 -7.67 -2.56
N LEU A 125 -14.03 -8.31 -1.46
CA LEU A 125 -13.74 -9.73 -1.19
C LEU A 125 -14.85 -10.61 -1.77
N ASN A 126 -14.44 -11.61 -2.54
CA ASN A 126 -15.39 -12.57 -3.10
C ASN A 126 -15.76 -13.62 -2.03
N LYS A 127 -17.03 -13.65 -1.62
CA LYS A 127 -17.56 -14.52 -0.55
C LYS A 127 -17.28 -16.01 -0.78
N ASP A 128 -17.21 -16.43 -2.04
CA ASP A 128 -17.02 -17.83 -2.44
C ASP A 128 -15.58 -18.32 -2.26
N VAL A 129 -14.59 -17.43 -2.15
CA VAL A 129 -13.17 -17.78 -1.97
C VAL A 129 -12.84 -17.98 -0.49
N LEU A 130 -13.38 -17.13 0.39
CA LEU A 130 -13.18 -17.23 1.85
C LEU A 130 -13.75 -18.52 2.46
N THR A 131 -14.84 -19.04 1.89
CA THR A 131 -15.56 -20.20 2.42
C THR A 131 -15.00 -21.55 1.96
N LYS A 132 -14.16 -21.58 0.93
CA LYS A 132 -13.58 -22.82 0.36
C LYS A 132 -12.37 -23.36 1.12
N GLN A 133 -11.74 -22.58 2.00
CA GLN A 133 -10.54 -23.00 2.76
C GLN A 133 -10.80 -23.41 4.22
N MET A 134 -12.06 -23.49 4.68
CA MET A 134 -12.37 -23.80 6.08
C MET A 134 -13.01 -25.18 6.26
N HIS A 135 -12.40 -26.00 7.13
CA HIS A 135 -12.79 -27.39 7.41
C HIS A 135 -13.90 -27.53 8.47
N SER A 136 -14.23 -26.48 9.23
CA SER A 136 -15.25 -26.50 10.28
C SER A 136 -16.51 -25.67 9.95
N ARG A 137 -17.69 -26.19 10.32
CA ARG A 137 -18.98 -25.46 10.21
C ARG A 137 -19.04 -24.25 11.15
N ASP A 138 -18.38 -24.31 12.30
CA ASP A 138 -18.45 -23.25 13.32
C ASP A 138 -17.69 -21.98 12.91
N GLU A 139 -16.60 -22.14 12.16
CA GLU A 139 -15.83 -21.02 11.62
C GLU A 139 -16.57 -20.33 10.47
N LYS A 140 -17.28 -21.10 9.63
CA LYS A 140 -18.15 -20.56 8.58
C LYS A 140 -19.30 -19.75 9.16
N ILE A 141 -19.87 -20.18 10.29
CA ILE A 141 -20.95 -19.48 10.99
C ILE A 141 -20.43 -18.22 11.66
N LYS A 142 -19.25 -18.25 12.30
CA LYS A 142 -18.62 -17.05 12.89
C LYS A 142 -18.36 -15.97 11.84
N ILE A 143 -17.76 -16.32 10.71
CA ILE A 143 -17.52 -15.34 9.63
C ILE A 143 -18.85 -14.83 9.08
N ARG A 144 -19.85 -15.69 8.88
CA ARG A 144 -21.18 -15.26 8.40
C ARG A 144 -21.85 -14.29 9.38
N ASN A 145 -21.78 -14.55 10.68
CA ASN A 145 -22.37 -13.66 11.70
C ASN A 145 -21.63 -12.33 11.81
N ILE A 146 -20.29 -12.33 11.74
CA ILE A 146 -19.48 -11.09 11.70
C ILE A 146 -19.83 -10.27 10.46
N VAL A 147 -20.00 -10.94 9.31
CA VAL A 147 -20.38 -10.31 8.04
C VAL A 147 -21.78 -9.71 8.10
N ASP A 148 -22.73 -10.40 8.72
CA ASP A 148 -24.10 -9.91 8.84
C ASP A 148 -24.18 -8.73 9.85
N GLU A 149 -23.40 -8.73 10.93
CA GLU A 149 -23.32 -7.58 11.87
C GLU A 149 -22.70 -6.32 11.24
N GLU A 150 -21.59 -6.46 10.48
CA GLU A 150 -20.94 -5.31 9.86
C GLU A 150 -21.75 -4.72 8.69
N VAL A 151 -22.55 -5.53 8.00
CA VAL A 151 -23.48 -5.06 6.95
C VAL A 151 -24.63 -4.26 7.55
N MET A 152 -25.14 -4.65 8.73
CA MET A 152 -26.18 -3.88 9.41
C MET A 152 -25.65 -2.54 9.92
N LYS A 153 -24.41 -2.52 10.44
CA LYS A 153 -23.77 -1.28 10.93
C LYS A 153 -23.52 -0.25 9.82
N ASN A 154 -23.22 -0.69 8.60
CA ASN A 154 -23.03 0.18 7.44
C ASN A 154 -24.34 0.73 6.83
N ARG A 155 -25.50 0.15 7.17
CA ARG A 155 -26.80 0.69 6.73
C ARG A 155 -27.23 1.88 7.58
N GLU A 156 -26.92 1.86 8.87
CA GLU A 156 -27.31 2.95 9.79
C GLU A 156 -26.59 4.28 9.52
N GLU A 157 -25.40 4.26 8.89
CA GLU A 157 -24.67 5.49 8.55
C GLU A 157 -25.10 6.15 7.22
N LYS A 158 -25.88 5.47 6.37
CA LYS A 158 -26.34 6.04 5.08
C LYS A 158 -27.63 6.86 5.20
N ASP A 159 -28.40 6.71 6.28
CA ASP A 159 -29.70 7.36 6.45
C ASP A 159 -29.63 8.69 7.22
N ASN A 160 -28.44 9.18 7.58
CA ASN A 160 -28.28 10.46 8.28
C ASN A 160 -27.46 11.47 7.47
N PHE A 161 -27.98 11.89 6.31
CA PHE A 161 -27.51 13.10 5.63
C PHE A 161 -28.37 14.29 6.08
N PRO A 162 -27.80 15.39 6.60
CA PRO A 162 -28.61 16.55 6.94
C PRO A 162 -29.18 17.16 5.66
N VAL A 163 -30.50 17.27 5.59
CA VAL A 163 -31.22 18.05 4.58
C VAL A 163 -30.86 19.52 4.80
N ILE A 164 -30.05 20.09 3.90
CA ILE A 164 -29.80 21.54 3.91
C ILE A 164 -30.90 22.20 3.07
N GLU A 165 -31.92 22.73 3.76
CA GLU A 165 -32.87 23.67 3.18
C GLU A 165 -32.16 24.96 2.76
N ARG A 166 -32.53 25.46 1.59
CA ARG A 166 -32.04 26.72 1.03
C ARG A 166 -32.81 27.87 1.67
N GLU A 167 -32.13 28.75 2.40
CA GLU A 167 -32.63 30.09 2.66
C GLU A 167 -31.62 31.17 2.29
N GLN A 168 -32.18 32.24 1.73
CA GLN A 168 -31.52 33.37 1.10
C GLN A 168 -31.07 34.42 2.13
N VAL A 169 -29.87 34.96 1.90
CA VAL A 169 -29.37 36.33 2.12
C VAL A 169 -30.17 37.26 3.06
N LYS A 170 -29.49 37.84 4.07
CA LYS A 170 -29.46 39.29 4.35
C LYS A 170 -28.28 39.71 5.23
N SER A 171 -27.87 40.95 5.01
CA SER A 171 -26.76 41.73 5.57
C SER A 171 -26.95 42.12 7.04
N ASP A 172 -25.86 42.48 7.74
CA ASP A 172 -25.63 43.82 8.34
C ASP A 172 -24.43 43.85 9.31
N HIS A 173 -23.92 45.06 9.56
CA HIS A 173 -22.72 45.46 10.31
C HIS A 173 -22.71 45.13 11.82
N ASP A 174 -21.51 44.95 12.42
CA ASP A 174 -20.81 45.97 13.27
C ASP A 174 -19.91 45.35 14.37
N GLY A 175 -18.75 45.98 14.60
CA GLY A 175 -18.21 46.33 15.93
C GLY A 175 -17.57 45.32 16.90
N GLY A 176 -16.28 45.56 17.20
CA GLY A 176 -15.60 45.22 18.48
C GLY A 176 -14.70 43.98 18.42
N GLY A 177 -13.36 44.03 18.53
CA GLY A 177 -12.54 44.79 19.46
C GLY A 177 -12.32 43.95 20.72
N LEU A 178 -11.11 43.40 20.91
CA LEU A 178 -10.33 43.28 22.15
C LEU A 178 -9.19 42.24 22.01
N ASP A 179 -7.99 42.78 21.82
CA ASP A 179 -6.77 42.56 22.61
C ASP A 179 -5.94 41.29 22.52
N ALA A 180 -4.63 41.56 22.48
CA ALA A 180 -3.53 40.66 22.23
C ALA A 180 -3.09 39.84 23.45
N SER A 181 -2.28 38.84 23.13
CA SER A 181 -1.23 38.26 23.97
C SER A 181 -1.65 37.30 25.08
N THR A 182 -2.09 36.10 24.65
CA THR A 182 -1.68 34.89 25.38
C THR A 182 -1.14 33.83 24.41
N SER A 183 0.19 33.74 24.43
CA SER A 183 0.99 32.55 24.14
C SER A 183 0.96 31.99 22.71
N LYS A 184 1.85 32.56 21.88
CA LYS A 184 2.40 32.06 20.61
C LYS A 184 2.98 30.62 20.63
N LYS A 185 2.75 29.82 21.68
CA LYS A 185 3.28 28.46 21.87
C LYS A 185 2.50 27.35 21.15
N SER A 186 1.30 27.63 20.63
CA SER A 186 0.41 26.59 20.06
C SER A 186 0.48 26.44 18.54
N LYS A 187 1.04 27.41 17.81
CA LYS A 187 1.15 27.35 16.33
C LYS A 187 2.48 26.77 15.84
N GLU A 188 3.56 26.89 16.61
CA GLU A 188 4.86 26.33 16.22
C GLU A 188 4.99 24.83 16.53
N LEU A 189 4.18 24.29 17.46
CA LEU A 189 4.13 22.84 17.71
C LEU A 189 3.30 22.07 16.66
N LEU A 190 2.32 22.72 16.02
CA LEU A 190 1.49 22.09 14.98
C LEU A 190 2.33 21.79 13.72
N VAL A 191 3.24 22.71 13.37
CA VAL A 191 4.17 22.55 12.24
C VAL A 191 5.20 21.45 12.51
N HIS A 192 5.47 21.13 13.79
CA HIS A 192 6.41 20.07 14.16
C HIS A 192 5.77 18.67 14.29
N MET A 193 4.45 18.58 14.53
CA MET A 193 3.75 17.28 14.50
C MET A 193 3.41 16.82 13.07
N GLU A 194 3.24 17.75 12.11
CA GLU A 194 3.05 17.42 10.69
C GLU A 194 4.32 16.83 10.03
N THR A 195 5.48 16.90 10.69
CA THR A 195 6.71 16.25 10.20
C THR A 195 6.85 14.77 10.57
N HIS A 196 5.93 14.20 11.37
CA HIS A 196 6.01 12.79 11.80
C HIS A 196 4.82 11.91 11.40
N GLU A 197 3.88 12.40 10.58
CA GLU A 197 2.93 11.53 9.88
C GLU A 197 3.46 11.20 8.48
N GLU A 198 3.74 9.93 8.22
CA GLU A 198 4.12 9.39 6.91
C GLU A 198 2.93 9.43 5.93
N GLY A 199 2.51 10.64 5.57
CA GLY A 199 1.50 10.87 4.54
C GLY A 199 2.13 10.84 3.15
N CYS A 200 1.75 9.86 2.32
CA CYS A 200 2.02 9.90 0.88
C CYS A 200 0.97 10.77 0.17
N TYR A 201 1.38 11.90 -0.41
CA TYR A 201 0.49 12.81 -1.14
C TYR A 201 0.72 12.67 -2.65
N MET A 202 -0.27 12.13 -3.36
CA MET A 202 -0.21 11.91 -4.81
C MET A 202 -0.58 13.16 -5.61
N CYS A 203 0.15 13.41 -6.69
CA CYS A 203 -0.23 14.40 -7.68
C CYS A 203 -1.44 13.91 -8.49
N GLN A 204 -2.42 14.79 -8.68
CA GLN A 204 -3.64 14.46 -9.44
C GLN A 204 -3.44 14.53 -10.96
N SER A 205 -2.23 14.84 -11.42
CA SER A 205 -1.95 15.14 -12.84
C SER A 205 -0.71 14.46 -13.38
N CYS A 206 0.03 13.75 -12.53
CA CYS A 206 1.04 12.81 -12.94
C CYS A 206 1.25 11.76 -11.84
N PRO A 207 2.00 10.67 -12.10
CA PRO A 207 2.26 9.60 -11.13
C PRO A 207 3.16 9.99 -9.93
N HIS A 208 3.49 11.28 -9.76
CA HIS A 208 4.40 11.72 -8.70
C HIS A 208 3.77 11.68 -7.32
N VAL A 209 4.52 11.20 -6.32
CA VAL A 209 4.11 11.13 -4.91
C VAL A 209 5.11 11.90 -4.06
N SER A 210 4.60 12.75 -3.17
CA SER A 210 5.41 13.59 -2.27
C SER A 210 5.18 13.18 -0.82
N ARG A 211 6.24 13.31 0.00
CA ARG A 211 6.24 12.99 1.43
C ARG A 211 5.65 14.10 2.32
N SER A 212 5.18 15.19 1.72
CA SER A 212 4.46 16.26 2.42
C SER A 212 3.56 17.04 1.46
N ARG A 213 2.51 17.69 1.99
CA ARG A 213 1.63 18.57 1.20
C ARG A 213 2.37 19.74 0.58
N ASP A 214 3.38 20.28 1.26
CA ASP A 214 4.18 21.39 0.75
C ASP A 214 5.11 20.97 -0.39
N ALA A 215 5.71 19.77 -0.30
CA ALA A 215 6.47 19.20 -1.40
C ALA A 215 5.57 18.95 -2.62
N LEU A 216 4.34 18.46 -2.40
CA LEU A 216 3.37 18.29 -3.49
C LEU A 216 2.97 19.64 -4.10
N ARG A 217 2.74 20.67 -3.28
CA ARG A 217 2.40 22.02 -3.76
C ARG A 217 3.51 22.60 -4.63
N LYS A 218 4.78 22.45 -4.21
CA LYS A 218 5.95 22.87 -5.00
C LYS A 218 6.06 22.07 -6.30
N HIS A 219 5.88 20.75 -6.24
CA HIS A 219 5.84 19.90 -7.43
C HIS A 219 4.81 20.40 -8.45
N VAL A 220 3.57 20.65 -8.01
CA VAL A 220 2.49 21.16 -8.88
C VAL A 220 2.84 22.54 -9.45
N SER A 221 3.45 23.44 -8.68
CA SER A 221 3.84 24.77 -9.20
C SER A 221 4.95 24.71 -10.25
N TYR A 222 5.90 23.77 -10.15
CA TYR A 222 7.01 23.66 -11.10
C TYR A 222 6.72 22.76 -12.31
N ARG A 223 5.87 21.74 -12.16
CA ARG A 223 5.60 20.73 -13.22
C ARG A 223 4.19 20.85 -13.84
N HIS A 224 3.26 21.56 -13.18
CA HIS A 224 1.86 21.72 -13.62
C HIS A 224 1.40 23.18 -13.50
N GLN A 225 2.14 24.08 -14.15
CA GLN A 225 2.01 25.54 -14.01
C GLN A 225 0.60 26.06 -14.36
N GLU A 226 -0.06 25.49 -15.37
CA GLU A 226 -1.44 25.86 -15.74
C GLU A 226 -2.46 25.55 -14.63
N GLN A 227 -2.32 24.40 -13.96
CA GLN A 227 -3.24 23.98 -12.89
C GLN A 227 -3.01 24.73 -11.58
N TYR A 228 -1.77 25.09 -11.29
CA TYR A 228 -1.44 25.95 -10.16
C TYR A 228 -2.13 27.32 -10.30
N ASN A 229 -2.13 27.89 -11.50
CA ASN A 229 -2.76 29.19 -11.78
C ASN A 229 -4.30 29.13 -11.68
N ILE A 230 -4.92 28.02 -12.09
CA ILE A 230 -6.37 27.81 -11.93
C ILE A 230 -6.77 27.73 -10.45
N LYS A 231 -5.99 27.01 -9.62
CA LYS A 231 -6.25 26.90 -8.18
C LYS A 231 -6.01 28.21 -7.43
N LYS A 232 -5.07 29.05 -7.90
CA LYS A 232 -4.77 30.37 -7.30
C LYS A 232 -5.86 31.41 -7.61
N ARG A 233 -6.58 31.29 -8.73
CA ARG A 233 -7.69 32.21 -9.09
C ARG A 233 -9.01 31.94 -8.36
N ARG A 234 -9.12 30.80 -7.67
CA ARG A 234 -10.32 30.37 -6.92
C ARG A 234 -10.20 30.56 -5.40
N LYS A 235 -9.10 31.13 -4.92
CA LYS A 235 -8.88 31.59 -3.55
C LYS A 235 -8.74 33.10 -3.57
#